data_AF-A0A2M7GL91-F1
#
_entry.id   AF-A0A2M7GL91-F1
#
_cell.length_a   1.000
_cell.length_b   1.000
_cell.length_c   1.000
_cell.angle_alpha   90.00
_cell.angle_beta   90.00
_cell.angle_gamma   90.00
#
_symmetry.space_group_name_H-M   'P 1'
#
loop_
_entity.id
_entity.type
_entity.pdbx_description
1 polymer ?
#
loop_
_entity_poly.entity_id
_entity_poly.type
_entity_poly.pdbx_seq_one_letter_code
_entity_poly.pdbx_strand_id
1 'polypeptide(L)' 'MSYRGSCPCRNSRWEAPRLPGWFTRCTCSWCRKSGAIWGCTDLSKIRLTYETERILRYIHGDKTQAFVT' A
#
# COMPACT_ATOMS: atom_id res chain seq x y z
N MET A 1 -13.00 7.22 14.87
CA MET A 1 -12.85 5.81 14.41
C MET A 1 -11.72 5.75 13.39
N SER A 2 -10.95 4.67 13.35
CA SER A 2 -9.82 4.49 12.43
C SER A 2 -9.98 3.18 11.64
N TYR A 3 -9.58 3.19 10.37
CA TYR A 3 -9.52 2.02 9.50
C TYR A 3 -8.19 1.30 9.70
N ARG A 4 -8.22 -0.03 9.64
CA ARG A 4 -7.04 -0.88 9.82
C ARG A 4 -6.99 -1.95 8.75
N GLY A 5 -5.78 -2.31 8.35
CA GLY A 5 -5.54 -3.44 7.47
C GLY A 5 -4.20 -4.09 7.75
N SER A 6 -4.06 -5.34 7.34
CA SER A 6 -2.83 -6.10 7.46
C SER A 6 -2.72 -7.11 6.33
N CYS A 7 -1.49 -7.49 5.98
CA CYS A 7 -1.29 -8.66 5.12
C CYS A 7 -1.77 -9.94 5.86
N PRO A 8 -2.09 -11.04 5.13
CA PRO A 8 -2.54 -12.29 5.75
C PRO A 8 -1.57 -12.86 6.79
N CYS A 9 -0.26 -12.71 6.56
CA CYS A 9 0.78 -13.14 7.51
C CYS A 9 1.05 -12.15 8.66
N ARG A 10 0.41 -10.97 8.65
CA ARG A 10 0.47 -9.91 9.68
C ARG A 10 1.82 -9.22 9.88
N ASN A 11 2.80 -9.48 9.01
CA ASN A 11 4.12 -8.83 8.99
C ASN A 11 4.06 -7.35 8.61
N SER A 12 3.00 -6.91 7.92
CA SER A 12 2.73 -5.51 7.63
C SER A 12 1.31 -5.15 8.07
N ARG A 13 1.17 -3.99 8.71
CA ARG A 13 -0.08 -3.46 9.26
C ARG A 13 -0.13 -1.97 8.99
N TRP A 14 -1.31 -1.47 8.69
CA TRP A 14 -1.53 -0.04 8.52
C TRP A 14 -2.79 0.41 9.23
N GLU A 15 -2.78 1.68 9.65
CA GLU A 15 -3.93 2.35 10.22
C GLU A 15 -4.11 3.71 9.55
N ALA A 16 -5.35 4.06 9.22
CA ALA A 16 -5.70 5.33 8.61
C ALA A 16 -6.91 5.95 9.31
N PRO A 17 -6.93 7.28 9.54
CA PRO A 17 -8.06 7.95 10.17
C PRO A 17 -9.28 8.02 9.23
N ARG A 18 -9.07 7.90 7.92
CA ARG A 18 -10.13 7.89 6.90
C ARG A 18 -9.71 7.02 5.71
N LEU A 19 -10.69 6.49 4.99
CA LEU A 19 -10.46 5.89 3.68
C LEU A 19 -10.19 6.98 2.61
N PRO A 20 -9.53 6.62 1.51
CA PRO A 20 -9.45 7.45 0.31
C PRO A 20 -10.84 7.90 -0.17
N GLY A 21 -10.95 9.12 -0.70
CA GLY A 21 -12.21 9.62 -1.26
C GLY A 21 -12.63 8.91 -2.55
N TRP A 22 -11.68 8.26 -3.23
CA TRP A 22 -11.91 7.45 -4.42
C TRP A 22 -10.87 6.35 -4.51
N PHE A 23 -11.24 5.29 -5.23
CA PHE A 23 -10.39 4.15 -5.52
C PHE A 23 -10.21 4.00 -7.03
N THR A 24 -9.09 3.45 -7.46
CA THR A 24 -8.79 3.16 -8.85
C THR A 24 -8.16 1.80 -9.03
N ARG A 25 -8.36 1.24 -10.22
CA ARG A 25 -7.70 0.03 -10.68
C ARG A 25 -6.77 0.41 -11.83
N CYS A 26 -5.57 0.83 -11.47
CA CYS A 26 -4.52 1.12 -12.46
C CYS A 26 -4.18 -0.14 -13.28
N THR A 27 -4.01 0.02 -14.58
CA THR A 27 -3.81 -1.07 -15.55
C THR A 27 -2.38 -1.16 -16.09
N CYS A 28 -1.42 -0.41 -15.52
CA CYS A 28 -0.01 -0.54 -15.88
C CYS A 28 0.50 -1.97 -15.61
N SER A 29 1.63 -2.35 -16.20
CA SER A 29 2.17 -3.71 -16.18
C SER A 29 2.23 -4.32 -14.77
N TRP A 30 2.73 -3.57 -13.79
CA TRP A 30 2.81 -4.01 -12.40
C TRP A 30 1.45 -4.04 -11.70
N CYS A 31 0.66 -2.96 -11.78
CA CYS A 31 -0.64 -2.87 -11.11
C CYS A 31 -1.60 -3.97 -11.59
N ARG A 32 -1.62 -4.26 -12.90
CA ARG A 32 -2.39 -5.37 -13.46
C ARG A 32 -1.97 -6.72 -12.88
N LYS A 33 -0.66 -6.96 -12.72
CA LYS A 33 -0.12 -8.20 -12.14
C LYS A 33 -0.42 -8.33 -10.65
N SER A 34 -0.38 -7.23 -9.90
CA SER A 34 -0.66 -7.23 -8.45
C SER A 34 -2.14 -7.48 -8.10
N GLY A 35 -3.07 -7.16 -9.02
CA GLY A 35 -4.52 -7.29 -8.80
C GLY A 35 -5.10 -6.33 -7.76
N ALA A 36 -4.32 -5.36 -7.26
CA ALA A 36 -4.74 -4.48 -6.18
C ALA A 36 -5.72 -3.37 -6.63
N ILE A 37 -6.50 -2.88 -5.67
CA ILE A 37 -7.28 -1.64 -5.76
C ILE A 37 -6.51 -0.56 -5.00
N TRP A 38 -6.27 0.57 -5.65
CA TRP A 38 -5.45 1.65 -5.13
C TRP A 38 -6.33 2.81 -4.70
N GLY A 39 -5.96 3.49 -3.62
CA GLY A 39 -6.57 4.77 -3.26
C GLY A 39 -5.49 5.74 -2.83
N CYS A 40 -5.64 7.00 -3.22
CA CYS A 40 -4.69 8.05 -2.86
C CYS A 40 -5.14 8.69 -1.54
N THR A 41 -4.20 8.82 -0.60
CA THR A 41 -4.42 9.54 0.65
C THR A 41 -3.11 10.18 1.10
N ASP A 42 -3.21 11.05 2.10
CA ASP A 42 -2.07 11.72 2.71
C ASP A 42 -1.27 10.71 3.55
N LEU A 43 -0.06 10.38 3.09
CA LEU A 43 0.83 9.41 3.75
C LEU A 43 1.23 9.87 5.16
N SER A 44 1.27 11.18 5.44
CA SER A 44 1.59 11.68 6.79
C SER A 44 0.52 11.30 7.83
N LYS A 45 -0.68 10.93 7.36
CA LYS A 45 -1.82 10.51 8.20
C LYS A 45 -1.97 9.00 8.29
N ILE A 46 -1.10 8.22 7.63
CA ILE A 46 -1.12 6.77 7.71
C ILE A 46 -0.01 6.31 8.66
N ARG A 47 -0.38 5.46 9.63
CA ARG A 47 0.59 4.71 10.40
C ARG A 47 0.84 3.38 9.70
N LEU A 48 2.05 3.15 9.21
CA LEU A 48 2.47 1.88 8.61
C LEU A 48 3.51 1.22 9.51
N THR A 49 3.31 -0.06 9.83
CA THR A 49 4.21 -0.85 10.68
C THR A 49 4.55 -2.15 9.96
N TYR A 50 5.84 -2.46 9.84
CA TYR A 50 6.33 -3.70 9.24
C TYR A 50 7.70 -4.08 9.76
N GLU A 51 8.04 -5.37 9.64
CA GLU A 51 9.39 -5.88 9.87
C GLU A 51 10.20 -5.81 8.57
N THR A 52 11.28 -5.03 8.53
CA THR A 52 12.09 -4.78 7.33
C THR A 52 12.65 -6.04 6.67
N GLU A 53 12.93 -7.08 7.46
CA GLU A 53 13.45 -8.37 6.98
C GLU A 53 12.38 -9.28 6.39
N ARG A 54 11.10 -8.96 6.62
CA ARG A 54 9.94 -9.75 6.17
C ARG A 54 9.11 -9.05 5.10
N ILE A 55 9.62 -7.96 4.56
CA ILE A 55 8.99 -7.21 3.47
C ILE A 55 9.95 -7.02 2.32
N LEU A 56 9.41 -6.95 1.10
CA LEU A 56 10.16 -6.59 -0.09
C LEU A 56 9.73 -5.19 -0.54
N ARG A 57 10.73 -4.32 -0.75
CA ARG A 57 10.53 -3.03 -1.40
C ARG A 57 10.76 -3.18 -2.89
N TYR A 58 9.71 -3.09 -3.67
CA TYR A 58 9.75 -3.20 -5.12
C TYR A 58 9.64 -1.82 -5.77
N ILE A 59 10.62 -1.46 -6.61
CA ILE A 59 10.65 -0.20 -7.36
C ILE A 59 10.81 -0.54 -8.85
N HIS A 60 10.04 0.13 -9.71
CA HIS A 60 10.03 -0.13 -11.15
C HIS A 60 9.81 1.17 -11.94
N GLY A 61 10.02 1.12 -13.26
CA GLY A 61 9.80 2.25 -14.16
C GLY A 61 10.72 3.43 -13.88
N ASP A 62 10.15 4.62 -13.81
CA ASP A 62 10.84 5.89 -13.51
C ASP A 62 11.34 6.01 -12.06
N LYS A 63 11.09 4.99 -11.24
CA LYS A 63 11.54 4.87 -9.85
C LYS A 63 10.94 5.91 -8.90
N THR A 64 9.79 6.47 -9.24
CA THR A 64 9.05 7.42 -8.37
C THR A 64 8.19 6.74 -7.31
N GLN A 65 7.88 5.46 -7.49
CA GLN A 65 6.99 4.70 -6.59
C GLN A 65 7.64 3.40 -6.11
N ALA A 66 7.59 3.20 -4.79
CA ALA A 66 7.97 1.94 -4.15
C ALA A 66 6.73 1.22 -3.62
N PHE A 67 6.60 -0.06 -3.95
CA PHE A 67 5.58 -0.96 -3.43
C PHE A 67 6.17 -1.79 -2.29
N VAL A 68 5.46 -1.87 -1.17
CA VAL A 68 5.83 -2.72 -0.02
C VAL A 68 4.96 -3.97 -0.07
N THR A 69 5.57 -5.12 -0.33
CA THR A 69 4.89 -6.43 -0.46
C THR A 69 5.45 -7.47 0.48
#